data_AF-A0A7S1R665-F1
#
_entry.id   AF-A0A7S1R665-F1
#
_cell.length_a   1.000
_cell.length_b   1.000
_cell.length_c   1.000
_cell.angle_alpha   90.00
_cell.angle_beta   90.00
_cell.angle_gamma   90.00
#
_symmetry.space_group_name_H-M   'P 1'
#
loop_
_entity.id
_entity.type
_entity.pdbx_description
1 polymer ?
#
loop_
_entity_poly.entity_id
_entity_poly.type
_entity_poly.pdbx_seq_one_letter_code
_entity_poly.pdbx_strand_id
1 'polypeptide(L)'
;EPYHGRPMFVNRVTGLSLWFNEGEWRIGKRCDYYYVNKSDQDTPPRTGWIIADKRRNRGAVSPAPTINMKLPDGCIDVLFAGASNVNGVYEPDEPYHGRPMFVNRVTGLSLWFNEGEWRIGKRCDYYYVNKSDQDTPPRTGWIIADKRRNRGAVSPAPTINMKLPDGCIDVLFAGASNVNGVYEPDEPYHGRP
;
A
#
# COMPACT_ATOMS: atom_id res chain seq x y z
N GLU A 1 13.78 16.27 -6.43
CA GLU A 1 13.04 16.53 -5.17
C GLU A 1 13.35 15.39 -4.21
N PRO A 2 13.63 15.63 -2.92
CA PRO A 2 13.90 14.54 -1.98
C PRO A 2 12.57 13.83 -1.71
N TYR A 3 12.55 12.51 -1.83
CA TYR A 3 11.34 11.69 -1.71
C TYR A 3 10.82 11.68 -0.26
N HIS A 4 9.95 12.63 0.09
CA HIS A 4 9.36 12.78 1.42
C HIS A 4 8.02 12.01 1.51
N GLY A 5 7.97 10.97 2.36
CA GLY A 5 6.69 10.49 2.93
C GLY A 5 6.30 9.03 2.69
N ARG A 6 7.14 8.22 2.03
CA ARG A 6 6.91 6.76 1.93
C ARG A 6 7.38 6.05 3.20
N PRO A 7 6.65 5.02 3.66
CA PRO A 7 7.01 4.31 4.88
C PRO A 7 8.34 3.58 4.71
N MET A 8 9.12 3.55 5.77
CA MET A 8 10.28 2.68 5.93
C MET A 8 9.94 1.62 6.97
N PHE A 9 10.47 0.42 6.79
CA PHE A 9 10.31 -0.67 7.75
C PHE A 9 11.67 -1.29 8.09
N VAL A 10 11.81 -1.83 9.28
CA VAL A 10 13.04 -2.46 9.77
C VAL A 10 12.73 -3.78 10.46
N ASN A 11 13.44 -4.82 10.07
CA ASN A 11 13.48 -6.08 10.79
C ASN A 11 14.46 -5.93 11.95
N ARG A 12 13.95 -5.77 13.17
CA ARG A 12 14.78 -5.57 14.38
C ARG A 12 15.66 -6.79 14.70
N VAL A 13 15.31 -7.98 14.22
CA VAL A 13 16.08 -9.22 14.43
C VAL A 13 17.32 -9.26 13.53
N THR A 14 17.17 -8.91 12.25
CA THR A 14 18.24 -9.03 11.25
C THR A 14 18.94 -7.71 10.95
N GLY A 15 18.37 -6.59 11.40
CA GLY A 15 18.84 -5.24 11.11
C GLY A 15 18.71 -4.84 9.64
N LEU A 16 17.91 -5.57 8.86
CA LEU A 16 17.61 -5.22 7.47
C LEU A 16 16.43 -4.25 7.42
N SER A 17 16.43 -3.40 6.41
CA SER A 17 15.36 -2.44 6.16
C SER A 17 14.61 -2.81 4.88
N LEU A 18 13.35 -2.37 4.80
CA LEU A 18 12.57 -2.25 3.59
C LEU A 18 12.29 -0.76 3.37
N TRP A 19 12.74 -0.19 2.25
CA TRP A 19 12.62 1.24 2.00
C TRP A 19 12.45 1.54 0.51
N PHE A 20 12.00 2.76 0.22
CA PHE A 20 11.88 3.28 -1.14
C PHE A 20 13.04 4.23 -1.47
N ASN A 21 13.66 4.09 -2.64
CA ASN A 21 14.67 5.00 -3.14
C ASN A 21 14.72 5.01 -4.67
N GLU A 22 14.66 6.20 -5.29
CA GLU A 22 14.86 6.40 -6.74
C GLU A 22 13.95 5.54 -7.65
N GLY A 23 12.66 5.44 -7.33
CA GLY A 23 11.72 4.64 -8.14
C GLY A 23 11.72 3.14 -7.82
N GLU A 24 12.46 2.72 -6.80
CA GLU A 24 12.58 1.32 -6.42
C GLU A 24 12.28 1.10 -4.94
N TRP A 25 11.49 0.07 -4.64
CA TRP A 25 11.47 -0.53 -3.32
C TRP A 25 12.65 -1.49 -3.18
N ARG A 26 13.29 -1.50 -2.00
CA ARG A 26 14.53 -2.25 -1.73
C ARG A 26 14.44 -2.97 -0.39
N ILE A 27 15.06 -4.15 -0.27
CA ILE A 27 15.18 -4.92 0.99
C ILE A 27 16.63 -5.27 1.27
N GLY A 28 17.14 -4.87 2.44
CA GLY A 28 18.52 -5.11 2.87
C GLY A 28 19.14 -3.95 3.63
N LYS A 29 20.38 -3.60 3.33
CA LYS A 29 21.08 -2.41 3.87
C LYS A 29 21.31 -1.39 2.76
N ARG A 30 21.51 -0.12 3.14
CA ARG A 30 21.61 1.05 2.24
C ARG A 30 22.43 0.81 0.96
N CYS A 31 23.60 0.19 1.08
CA CYS A 31 24.52 -0.08 -0.04
C CYS A 31 24.67 -1.59 -0.36
N ASP A 32 23.93 -2.44 0.35
CA ASP A 32 24.06 -3.90 0.28
C ASP A 32 22.68 -4.53 0.49
N TYR A 33 21.93 -4.67 -0.60
CA TYR A 33 20.53 -5.09 -0.56
C TYR A 33 20.26 -6.27 -1.47
N TYR A 34 19.30 -7.09 -1.04
CA TYR A 34 19.04 -8.42 -1.58
C TYR A 34 18.03 -8.38 -2.73
N TYR A 35 16.97 -7.60 -2.59
CA TYR A 35 15.85 -7.59 -3.53
C TYR A 35 15.43 -6.17 -3.85
N VAL A 36 14.97 -5.98 -5.08
CA VAL A 36 14.38 -4.73 -5.55
C VAL A 36 13.06 -4.96 -6.27
N ASN A 37 12.21 -3.95 -6.25
CA ASN A 37 11.01 -3.89 -7.07
C ASN A 37 10.90 -2.50 -7.69
N LYS A 38 10.87 -2.43 -9.02
CA LYS A 38 10.69 -1.18 -9.77
C LYS A 38 9.22 -0.83 -9.78
N SER A 39 8.82 -0.04 -8.79
CA SER A 39 7.44 0.33 -8.57
C SER A 39 7.41 1.69 -7.91
N ASP A 40 6.58 2.58 -8.45
CA ASP A 40 6.28 3.88 -7.88
C ASP A 40 5.07 3.83 -6.93
N GLN A 41 4.66 2.65 -6.47
CA GLN A 41 3.59 2.53 -5.48
C GLN A 41 3.98 3.16 -4.14
N ASP A 42 3.03 3.78 -3.46
CA ASP A 42 3.24 4.42 -2.14
C ASP A 42 3.47 3.41 -1.00
N THR A 43 3.20 2.14 -1.26
CA THR A 43 3.44 1.02 -0.36
C THR A 43 4.28 -0.07 -1.05
N PRO A 44 4.99 -0.92 -0.29
CA PRO A 44 5.83 -1.98 -0.86
C PRO A 44 5.00 -2.96 -1.71
N PRO A 45 5.38 -3.28 -2.96
CA PRO A 45 4.61 -4.22 -3.77
C PRO A 45 4.55 -5.62 -3.15
N ARG A 46 3.41 -6.31 -3.22
CA ARG A 46 3.28 -7.67 -2.69
C ARG A 46 4.15 -8.68 -3.43
N THR A 47 4.25 -8.55 -4.75
CA THR A 47 5.00 -9.45 -5.64
C THR A 47 5.80 -8.66 -6.67
N GLY A 48 6.50 -9.35 -7.59
CA GLY A 48 7.30 -8.71 -8.65
C GLY A 48 8.71 -8.31 -8.22
N TRP A 49 9.14 -8.72 -7.03
CA TRP A 49 10.50 -8.52 -6.56
C TRP A 49 11.49 -9.32 -7.41
N ILE A 50 12.66 -8.73 -7.65
CA ILE A 50 13.78 -9.36 -8.34
C ILE A 50 15.02 -9.32 -7.46
N ILE A 51 15.93 -10.27 -7.67
CA ILE A 51 17.25 -10.26 -7.05
C ILE A 51 17.97 -8.98 -7.47
N ALA A 52 18.47 -8.22 -6.49
CA ALA A 52 19.35 -7.10 -6.74
C ALA A 52 20.60 -7.60 -7.48
N ASP A 53 21.12 -6.83 -8.44
CA ASP A 53 22.33 -7.19 -9.20
C ASP A 53 23.41 -7.74 -8.24
N LYS A 54 24.00 -8.90 -8.57
CA LYS A 54 24.99 -9.62 -7.75
C LYS A 54 26.22 -8.78 -7.38
N ARG A 55 26.45 -7.65 -8.06
CA ARG A 55 27.45 -6.64 -7.64
C ARG A 55 27.08 -5.92 -6.34
N ARG A 56 25.80 -5.90 -5.95
CA ARG A 56 25.26 -5.21 -4.77
C ARG A 56 25.13 -6.13 -3.55
N ASN A 57 24.74 -7.41 -3.70
CA ASN A 57 24.75 -8.39 -2.60
C ASN A 57 24.93 -9.83 -3.12
N ARG A 58 25.96 -10.55 -2.65
CA ARG A 58 26.25 -11.94 -3.09
C ARG A 58 25.35 -13.00 -2.43
N GLY A 59 24.68 -12.67 -1.35
CA GLY A 59 23.72 -13.53 -0.64
C GLY A 59 22.30 -13.46 -1.19
N ALA A 60 22.04 -12.62 -2.20
CA ALA A 60 20.74 -12.53 -2.86
C ALA A 60 20.51 -13.74 -3.78
N VAL A 61 19.51 -14.55 -3.46
CA VAL A 61 19.20 -15.81 -4.16
C VAL A 61 17.70 -15.97 -4.36
N SER A 62 17.32 -16.75 -5.37
CA SER A 62 15.91 -17.10 -5.63
C SER A 62 15.39 -18.03 -4.54
N PRO A 63 14.08 -18.02 -4.23
CA PRO A 63 13.05 -17.17 -4.84
C PRO A 63 13.07 -15.71 -4.33
N ALA A 64 12.41 -14.82 -5.07
CA ALA A 64 12.15 -13.46 -4.61
C ALA A 64 11.05 -13.44 -3.54
N PRO A 65 11.06 -12.48 -2.60
CA PRO A 65 10.09 -12.43 -1.53
C PRO A 65 8.67 -12.14 -2.01
N THR A 66 7.72 -12.57 -1.20
CA THR A 66 6.35 -12.02 -1.17
C THR A 66 6.22 -11.12 0.05
N ILE A 67 5.66 -9.93 -0.14
CA ILE A 67 5.37 -8.99 0.96
C ILE A 67 3.91 -9.10 1.34
N ASN A 68 3.63 -9.68 2.49
CA ASN A 68 2.30 -9.58 3.07
C ASN A 68 2.27 -8.36 3.97
N MET A 69 1.73 -7.27 3.42
CA MET A 69 1.29 -6.16 4.25
C MET A 69 0.14 -6.65 5.12
N LYS A 70 0.40 -6.74 6.42
CA LYS A 70 -0.68 -6.73 7.39
C LYS A 70 -1.25 -5.32 7.34
N LEU A 71 -2.34 -5.16 6.60
CA LEU A 71 -3.17 -3.99 6.81
C LEU A 71 -3.60 -3.98 8.28
N PRO A 72 -3.79 -2.79 8.85
CA PRO A 72 -4.15 -2.71 10.25
C PRO A 72 -5.41 -3.53 10.47
N ASP A 73 -5.58 -4.04 11.69
CA ASP A 73 -6.90 -4.35 12.25
C ASP A 73 -7.74 -3.05 12.43
N GLY A 74 -7.46 -2.03 11.63
CA GLY A 74 -7.64 -0.64 11.92
C GLY A 74 -8.10 0.08 10.67
N CYS A 75 -8.85 1.10 10.96
CA CYS A 75 -9.71 1.72 9.99
C CYS A 75 -8.92 2.65 9.06
N ILE A 76 -9.45 2.88 7.87
CA ILE A 76 -8.98 3.93 6.98
C ILE A 76 -9.89 5.15 7.11
N ASP A 77 -9.31 6.34 7.09
CA ASP A 77 -10.06 7.59 7.10
C ASP A 77 -10.25 8.06 5.65
N VAL A 78 -11.50 8.17 5.20
CA VAL A 78 -11.86 8.81 3.92
C VAL A 78 -12.23 10.25 4.21
N LEU A 79 -11.47 11.18 3.61
CA LEU A 79 -11.55 12.60 3.93
C LEU A 79 -11.75 13.45 2.69
N PHE A 80 -12.33 14.63 2.88
CA PHE A 80 -12.49 15.67 1.85
C PHE A 80 -13.23 15.23 0.58
N ALA A 81 -14.10 14.22 0.66
CA ALA A 81 -15.06 13.95 -0.40
C ALA A 81 -16.16 15.04 -0.43
N GLY A 82 -16.50 15.53 -1.61
CA GLY A 82 -17.64 16.43 -1.79
C GLY A 82 -18.98 15.79 -1.44
N ALA A 83 -19.12 14.47 -1.64
CA ALA A 83 -20.24 13.69 -1.13
C ALA A 83 -20.02 13.42 0.36
N SER A 84 -20.71 14.17 1.23
CA SER A 84 -20.46 14.17 2.67
C SER A 84 -20.57 12.78 3.32
N ASN A 85 -21.50 11.96 2.87
CA ASN A 85 -21.73 10.58 3.33
C ASN A 85 -20.63 9.59 2.95
N VAL A 86 -19.70 9.97 2.07
CA VAL A 86 -18.50 9.17 1.76
C VAL A 86 -17.39 9.40 2.79
N ASN A 87 -17.40 10.55 3.48
CA ASN A 87 -16.38 10.82 4.49
C ASN A 87 -16.59 9.96 5.74
N GLY A 88 -15.48 9.64 6.41
CA GLY A 88 -15.48 8.97 7.70
C GLY A 88 -14.58 7.76 7.73
N VAL A 89 -14.77 6.98 8.79
CA VAL A 89 -13.95 5.83 9.15
C VAL A 89 -14.51 4.58 8.45
N TYR A 90 -13.65 3.86 7.74
CA TYR A 90 -13.96 2.57 7.13
C TYR A 90 -13.16 1.48 7.82
N GLU A 91 -13.86 0.52 8.42
CA GLU A 91 -13.29 -0.63 9.13
C GLU A 91 -12.92 -1.74 8.13
N PRO A 92 -11.90 -2.57 8.43
CA PRO A 92 -11.62 -3.76 7.63
C PRO A 92 -12.84 -4.67 7.49
N ASP A 93 -13.01 -5.25 6.31
CA ASP A 93 -14.00 -6.27 5.99
C ASP A 93 -13.34 -7.45 5.28
N GLU A 94 -14.10 -8.52 4.99
CA GLU A 94 -13.56 -9.69 4.30
C GLU A 94 -12.91 -9.30 2.95
N PRO A 95 -11.67 -9.75 2.66
CA PRO A 95 -11.00 -9.44 1.41
C PRO A 95 -11.83 -9.81 0.18
N TYR A 96 -11.80 -8.95 -0.83
CA TYR A 96 -12.54 -9.09 -2.07
C TYR A 96 -11.59 -9.13 -3.26
N HIS A 97 -11.70 -10.17 -4.12
CA HIS A 97 -10.78 -10.43 -5.25
C HIS A 97 -9.29 -10.42 -4.85
N GLY A 98 -8.97 -11.01 -3.70
CA GLY A 98 -7.60 -11.10 -3.20
C GLY A 98 -7.02 -9.77 -2.71
N ARG A 99 -7.85 -8.73 -2.60
CA ARG A 99 -7.50 -7.39 -2.14
C ARG A 99 -8.28 -7.03 -0.88
N PRO A 100 -7.74 -6.12 -0.05
CA PRO A 100 -8.44 -5.66 1.13
C PRO A 100 -9.72 -4.92 0.74
N MET A 101 -10.74 -5.09 1.58
CA MET A 101 -12.00 -4.38 1.51
C MET A 101 -12.24 -3.71 2.85
N PHE A 102 -12.90 -2.56 2.82
CA PHE A 102 -13.26 -1.82 4.02
C PHE A 102 -14.71 -1.37 3.94
N VAL A 103 -15.35 -1.18 5.09
CA VAL A 103 -16.76 -0.79 5.20
C VAL A 103 -16.93 0.31 6.23
N ASN A 104 -17.62 1.37 5.85
CA ASN A 104 -18.12 2.37 6.78
C ASN A 104 -19.42 1.84 7.37
N ARG A 105 -19.38 1.35 8.61
CA ARG A 105 -20.55 0.78 9.30
C ARG A 105 -21.68 1.80 9.53
N VAL A 106 -21.36 3.09 9.56
CA VAL A 106 -22.35 4.17 9.75
C VAL A 106 -23.16 4.40 8.48
N THR A 107 -22.51 4.43 7.32
CA THR A 107 -23.17 4.76 6.04
C THR A 107 -23.50 3.53 5.18
N GLY A 108 -22.95 2.37 5.52
CA GLY A 108 -23.07 1.12 4.77
C GLY A 108 -22.36 1.15 3.42
N LEU A 109 -21.45 2.11 3.20
CA LEU A 109 -20.62 2.19 2.01
C LEU A 109 -19.36 1.36 2.20
N SER A 110 -18.87 0.80 1.11
CA SER A 110 -17.63 0.04 1.09
C SER A 110 -16.53 0.80 0.34
N LEU A 111 -15.29 0.43 0.59
CA LEU A 111 -14.14 0.73 -0.24
C LEU A 111 -13.54 -0.61 -0.67
N TRP A 112 -13.49 -0.89 -1.98
CA TRP A 112 -13.09 -2.19 -2.50
C TRP A 112 -12.42 -2.08 -3.87
N PHE A 113 -11.69 -3.13 -4.25
CA PHE A 113 -11.11 -3.27 -5.58
C PHE A 113 -11.94 -4.18 -6.48
N ASN A 114 -12.14 -3.77 -7.74
CA ASN A 114 -12.76 -4.61 -8.76
C ASN A 114 -12.28 -4.21 -10.16
N GLU A 115 -11.81 -5.19 -10.95
CA GLU A 115 -11.47 -5.03 -12.37
C GLU A 115 -10.47 -3.87 -12.66
N GLY A 116 -9.40 -3.76 -11.88
CA GLY A 116 -8.37 -2.72 -12.09
C GLY A 116 -8.72 -1.35 -11.50
N GLU A 117 -9.81 -1.25 -10.74
CA GLU A 117 -10.25 -0.01 -10.11
C GLU A 117 -10.52 -0.19 -8.62
N TRP A 118 -10.02 0.75 -7.82
CA TRP A 118 -10.53 0.99 -6.48
C TRP A 118 -11.82 1.81 -6.55
N ARG A 119 -12.81 1.48 -5.71
CA ARG A 119 -14.16 2.06 -5.75
C ARG A 119 -14.63 2.39 -4.33
N ILE A 120 -15.43 3.45 -4.19
CA ILE A 120 -16.08 3.83 -2.93
C ILE A 120 -17.59 3.99 -3.12
N GLY A 121 -18.39 3.24 -2.39
CA GLY A 121 -19.86 3.25 -2.48
C GLY A 121 -20.50 1.87 -2.29
N LYS A 122 -21.45 1.51 -3.16
CA LYS A 122 -22.07 0.17 -3.21
C LYS A 122 -21.71 -0.54 -4.52
N ARG A 123 -21.83 -1.87 -4.56
CA ARG A 123 -21.40 -2.75 -5.68
C ARG A 123 -21.75 -2.24 -7.08
N CYS A 124 -22.94 -1.65 -7.26
CA CYS A 124 -23.42 -1.10 -8.53
C CYS A 124 -23.78 0.40 -8.48
N ASP A 125 -23.46 1.07 -7.37
CA ASP A 125 -23.82 2.47 -7.12
C ASP A 125 -22.73 3.13 -6.29
N TYR A 126 -21.69 3.63 -6.95
CA TYR A 126 -20.48 4.11 -6.30
C TYR A 126 -20.12 5.53 -6.71
N TYR A 127 -19.52 6.25 -5.77
CA TYR A 127 -19.29 7.68 -5.82
C TYR A 127 -17.95 8.02 -6.48
N TYR A 128 -16.90 7.29 -6.13
CA TYR A 128 -15.54 7.61 -6.57
C TYR A 128 -14.82 6.36 -7.03
N VAL A 129 -13.91 6.55 -8.00
CA VAL A 129 -13.03 5.50 -8.50
C VAL A 129 -11.59 5.98 -8.58
N ASN A 130 -10.67 5.03 -8.51
CA ASN A 130 -9.28 5.25 -8.80
C ASN A 130 -8.76 4.09 -9.66
N LYS A 131 -8.24 4.42 -10.85
CA LYS A 131 -7.67 3.46 -11.80
C LYS A 131 -6.24 3.14 -11.38
N SER A 132 -6.12 2.32 -10.36
CA SER A 132 -4.85 1.89 -9.82
C SER A 132 -4.93 0.41 -9.49
N ASP A 133 -3.89 -0.32 -9.87
CA ASP A 133 -3.69 -1.73 -9.55
C ASP A 133 -2.88 -1.91 -8.26
N GLN A 134 -2.69 -0.87 -7.45
CA GLN A 134 -2.06 -0.94 -6.13
C GLN A 134 -2.77 -1.92 -5.19
N ASP A 135 -2.01 -2.77 -4.49
CA ASP A 135 -2.57 -3.77 -3.56
C ASP A 135 -3.35 -3.15 -2.39
N THR A 136 -3.13 -1.86 -2.11
CA THR A 136 -3.88 -1.06 -1.14
C THR A 136 -4.60 0.12 -1.80
N PRO A 137 -5.67 0.65 -1.19
CA PRO A 137 -6.37 1.83 -1.69
C PRO A 137 -5.41 3.01 -1.91
N PRO A 138 -5.42 3.68 -3.08
CA PRO A 138 -4.57 4.83 -3.32
C PRO A 138 -4.92 6.00 -2.40
N ARG A 139 -3.92 6.73 -1.92
CA ARG A 139 -4.13 7.91 -1.06
C ARG A 139 -4.80 9.06 -1.79
N THR A 140 -4.43 9.27 -3.05
CA THR A 140 -4.89 10.38 -3.91
C THR A 140 -5.17 9.86 -5.33
N GLY A 141 -5.57 10.74 -6.25
CA GLY A 141 -5.86 10.40 -7.65
C GLY A 141 -7.26 9.83 -7.89
N TRP A 142 -8.13 9.91 -6.88
CA TRP A 142 -9.54 9.56 -7.01
C TRP A 142 -10.24 10.52 -7.96
N ILE A 143 -11.19 10.00 -8.73
CA ILE A 143 -12.07 10.77 -9.60
C ILE A 143 -13.53 10.43 -9.28
N ILE A 144 -14.42 11.36 -9.61
CA ILE A 144 -15.87 11.13 -9.55
C ILE A 144 -16.21 9.98 -10.50
N ALA A 145 -16.94 8.98 -10.01
CA ALA A 145 -17.49 7.94 -10.86
C ALA A 145 -18.37 8.57 -11.95
N ASP A 146 -18.44 7.95 -13.14
CA ASP A 146 -19.33 8.42 -14.20
C ASP A 146 -20.73 8.68 -13.62
N LYS A 147 -21.33 9.83 -13.96
CA LYS A 147 -22.66 10.28 -13.49
C LYS A 147 -23.76 9.24 -13.69
N ARG A 148 -23.56 8.27 -14.59
CA ARG A 148 -24.45 7.12 -14.78
C ARG A 148 -24.43 6.12 -13.62
N ARG A 149 -23.38 6.10 -12.79
CA ARG A 149 -23.20 5.15 -11.68
C ARG A 149 -23.65 5.68 -10.32
N ASN A 150 -23.47 6.98 -10.02
CA ASN A 150 -24.08 7.61 -8.85
C ASN A 150 -24.24 9.14 -9.06
N ARG A 151 -25.47 9.66 -8.97
CA ARG A 151 -25.75 11.10 -9.19
C ARG A 151 -25.35 11.99 -8.02
N GLY A 152 -25.16 11.42 -6.83
CA GLY A 152 -24.66 12.11 -5.63
C GLY A 152 -23.13 12.24 -5.59
N ALA A 153 -22.42 11.68 -6.57
CA ALA A 153 -20.98 11.83 -6.72
C ALA A 153 -20.62 13.25 -7.17
N VAL A 154 -19.92 13.99 -6.31
CA VAL A 154 -19.56 15.40 -6.55
C VAL A 154 -18.12 15.69 -6.14
N SER A 155 -17.55 16.74 -6.73
CA SER A 155 -16.22 17.26 -6.38
C SER A 155 -16.24 17.91 -5.00
N PRO A 156 -15.13 17.89 -4.23
CA PRO A 156 -13.85 17.23 -4.51
C PRO A 156 -13.89 15.70 -4.41
N ALA A 157 -12.92 15.05 -5.05
CA ALA A 157 -12.66 13.63 -4.85
C ALA A 157 -11.96 13.40 -3.50
N PRO A 158 -12.15 12.24 -2.85
CA PRO A 158 -11.60 11.97 -1.54
C PRO A 158 -10.08 11.88 -1.54
N THR A 159 -9.51 12.13 -0.36
CA THR A 159 -8.18 11.65 0.04
C THR A 159 -8.35 10.50 1.03
N ILE A 160 -7.59 9.43 0.82
CA ILE A 160 -7.55 8.29 1.74
C ILE A 160 -6.36 8.49 2.67
N ASN A 161 -6.64 8.65 3.94
CA ASN A 161 -5.63 8.57 4.98
C ASN A 161 -5.64 7.15 5.55
N MET A 162 -4.82 6.29 4.96
CA MET A 162 -4.48 5.02 5.58
C MET A 162 -3.53 5.31 6.74
N LYS A 163 -4.06 5.23 7.96
CA LYS A 163 -3.23 4.90 9.10
C LYS A 163 -2.75 3.48 8.83
N LEU A 164 -1.53 3.34 8.29
CA LEU A 164 -0.82 2.06 8.39
C LEU A 164 -0.85 1.67 9.88
N PRO A 165 -0.95 0.38 10.23
CA PRO A 165 -0.99 0.01 11.64
C PRO A 165 0.29 0.51 12.29
N ASP A 166 0.40 0.25 13.58
CA ASP A 166 1.68 0.24 14.28
C ASP A 166 2.68 -0.79 13.66
N GLY A 167 2.31 -1.47 12.56
CA GLY A 167 2.94 -1.23 11.24
C GLY A 167 3.95 -2.25 10.75
N CYS A 168 3.76 -3.48 11.19
CA CYS A 168 4.58 -4.59 10.74
C CYS A 168 4.18 -5.09 9.35
N ILE A 169 5.16 -5.41 8.51
CA ILE A 169 4.97 -6.18 7.28
C ILE A 169 5.69 -7.53 7.39
N ASP A 170 5.08 -8.58 6.84
CA ASP A 170 5.72 -9.88 6.76
C ASP A 170 6.41 -10.03 5.39
N VAL A 171 7.72 -10.25 5.42
CA VAL A 171 8.50 -10.62 4.24
C VAL A 171 8.67 -12.13 4.26
N LEU A 172 8.14 -12.82 3.25
CA LEU A 172 8.04 -14.27 3.22
C LEU A 172 8.63 -14.86 1.94
N PHE A 173 9.05 -16.11 2.02
CA PHE A 173 9.52 -16.91 0.88
C PHE A 173 10.72 -16.31 0.12
N ALA A 174 11.50 -15.43 0.73
CA ALA A 174 12.80 -15.05 0.18
C ALA A 174 13.76 -16.24 0.24
N GLY A 175 14.48 -16.50 -0.85
CA GLY A 175 15.57 -17.48 -0.86
C GLY A 175 16.71 -17.11 0.09
N ALA A 176 16.99 -15.82 0.26
CA ALA A 176 17.86 -15.32 1.31
C ALA A 176 17.12 -15.40 2.66
N SER A 177 17.41 -16.43 3.45
CA SER A 177 16.63 -16.74 4.67
C SER A 177 16.55 -15.57 5.65
N ASN A 178 17.63 -14.81 5.80
CA ASN A 178 17.73 -13.64 6.67
C ASN A 178 16.87 -12.44 6.23
N VAL A 179 16.33 -12.47 5.01
CA VAL A 179 15.37 -11.46 4.54
C VAL A 179 13.97 -11.72 5.08
N ASN A 180 13.64 -12.98 5.38
CA ASN A 180 12.32 -13.34 5.88
C ASN A 180 12.09 -12.86 7.30
N GLY A 181 10.84 -12.52 7.60
CA GLY A 181 10.40 -12.14 8.94
C GLY A 181 9.59 -10.86 8.96
N VAL A 182 9.37 -10.36 10.17
CA VAL A 182 8.56 -9.18 10.44
C VAL A 182 9.42 -7.93 10.35
N TYR A 183 8.95 -6.91 9.64
CA TYR A 183 9.57 -5.58 9.58
C TYR A 183 8.62 -4.56 10.16
N GLU A 184 9.03 -3.88 11.23
CA GLU A 184 8.28 -2.84 11.94
C GLU A 184 8.47 -1.46 11.29
N PRO A 185 7.57 -0.48 11.46
CA PRO A 185 7.79 0.87 10.95
C PRO A 185 9.04 1.49 11.55
N ASP A 186 9.69 2.29 10.74
CA ASP A 186 10.77 3.18 11.16
C ASP A 186 10.53 4.56 10.55
N GLU A 187 11.24 5.57 11.05
CA GLU A 187 11.13 6.91 10.45
C GLU A 187 11.44 6.86 8.94
N PRO A 188 10.67 7.58 8.10
CA PRO A 188 10.93 7.63 6.67
C PRO A 188 12.37 7.99 6.39
N TYR A 189 13.01 7.29 5.46
CA TYR A 189 14.38 7.58 5.07
C TYR A 189 14.47 8.99 4.44
N HIS A 190 14.80 9.97 5.27
CA HIS A 190 15.19 11.31 4.84
C HIS A 190 16.64 11.22 4.39
N GLY A 191 16.85 10.88 3.11
CA GLY A 191 18.18 10.95 2.52
C GLY A 191 18.84 12.26 2.92
N ARG A 192 19.82 12.20 3.83
CA ARG A 192 20.62 13.38 4.15
C ARG A 192 21.41 13.75 2.89
N PRO A 193 21.59 15.06 2.65
CA PRO A 193 22.25 15.58 1.45
C PRO A 193 23.63 14.98 1.21
#